data_AF-A0AAV5G7Z6-F1
#
_entry.id   AF-A0AAV5G7Z6-F1
#
_cell.length_a   1.000
_cell.length_b   1.000
_cell.length_c   1.000
_cell.angle_alpha   90.00
_cell.angle_beta   90.00
_cell.angle_gamma   90.00
#
_symmetry.space_group_name_H-M   'P 1'
#
loop_
_entity.id
_entity.type
_entity.pdbx_description
1 polymer ?
#
loop_
_entity_poly.entity_id
_entity_poly.type
_entity_poly.pdbx_seq_one_letter_code
_entity_poly.pdbx_strand_id
1 'polypeptide(L)'
;MSQFAHIAELSAETRQKMRARGKSKARRADTTGHLGPEAVVAFVDDEMDSKAKHRARVHLVHCHECREEIYIQRGTSEWVRHCNTESQVRAPRDLLRKLASIGNQESCQAHTPEDEHQPATRQDFFDKLEMVVRAIKHNQRGNE
;
A
#
# COMPACT_ATOMS: atom_id res chain seq x y z
N MET A 1 -23.76 -27.36 -22.69
CA MET A 1 -22.89 -26.25 -22.27
C MET A 1 -22.53 -26.29 -20.76
N SER A 2 -22.48 -27.47 -20.12
CA SER A 2 -22.52 -27.57 -18.65
C SER A 2 -21.26 -28.13 -17.97
N GLN A 3 -20.35 -28.79 -18.70
CA GLN A 3 -19.18 -29.45 -18.09
C GLN A 3 -18.00 -28.49 -17.84
N PHE A 4 -17.81 -27.48 -18.70
CA PHE A 4 -16.72 -26.51 -18.55
C PHE A 4 -16.89 -25.57 -17.36
N ALA A 5 -18.13 -25.16 -17.05
CA ALA A 5 -18.43 -24.32 -15.89
C ALA A 5 -18.12 -25.05 -14.57
N HIS A 6 -18.47 -26.32 -14.48
CA HIS A 6 -18.24 -27.16 -13.30
C HIS A 6 -16.74 -27.39 -13.04
N ILE A 7 -15.91 -27.53 -14.09
CA ILE A 7 -14.46 -27.66 -13.96
C ILE A 7 -13.83 -26.33 -13.49
N ALA A 8 -14.34 -25.20 -13.97
CA ALA A 8 -13.88 -23.86 -13.56
C ALA A 8 -14.20 -23.56 -12.09
N GLU A 9 -15.39 -23.94 -11.61
CA GLU A 9 -15.80 -23.80 -10.21
C GLU A 9 -14.98 -24.70 -9.28
N LEU A 10 -14.76 -25.97 -9.63
CA LEU A 10 -13.88 -26.88 -8.87
C LEU A 10 -12.45 -26.33 -8.74
N SER A 11 -11.94 -25.70 -9.82
CA SER A 11 -10.64 -25.02 -9.81
C SER A 11 -10.63 -23.77 -8.94
N ALA A 12 -11.72 -23.00 -8.89
CA ALA A 12 -11.85 -21.83 -8.03
C ALA A 12 -11.94 -22.23 -6.55
N GLU A 13 -12.74 -23.24 -6.23
CA GLU A 13 -12.86 -23.80 -4.88
C GLU A 13 -11.53 -24.37 -4.38
N THR A 14 -10.80 -25.08 -5.23
CA THR A 14 -9.48 -25.63 -4.89
C THR A 14 -8.49 -24.51 -4.59
N ARG A 15 -8.47 -23.45 -5.40
CA ARG A 15 -7.67 -22.24 -5.14
C ARG A 15 -8.06 -21.55 -3.84
N GLN A 16 -9.35 -21.49 -3.52
CA GLN A 16 -9.84 -20.90 -2.27
C GLN A 16 -9.45 -21.73 -1.05
N LYS A 17 -9.53 -23.07 -1.14
CA LYS A 17 -9.05 -24.00 -0.10
C LYS A 17 -7.54 -23.88 0.13
N MET A 18 -6.75 -23.76 -0.94
CA MET A 18 -5.31 -23.50 -0.86
C MET A 18 -5.02 -22.16 -0.15
N ARG A 19 -5.73 -21.08 -0.52
CA ARG A 19 -5.62 -19.76 0.15
C ARG A 19 -6.01 -19.82 1.62
N ALA A 20 -7.09 -20.52 1.97
CA ALA A 20 -7.52 -20.69 3.35
C ALA A 20 -6.51 -21.50 4.18
N ARG A 21 -5.94 -22.57 3.61
CA ARG A 21 -4.87 -23.35 4.24
C ARG A 21 -3.61 -22.52 4.46
N GLY A 22 -3.19 -21.73 3.46
CA GLY A 22 -2.09 -20.77 3.59
C GLY A 22 -2.36 -19.75 4.71
N LYS A 23 -3.59 -19.22 4.78
CA LYS A 23 -4.00 -18.26 5.82
C LYS A 23 -3.99 -18.86 7.22
N SER A 24 -4.44 -20.10 7.38
CA SER A 24 -4.39 -20.82 8.66
C SER A 24 -2.97 -21.22 9.06
N LYS A 25 -2.11 -21.56 8.09
CA LYS A 25 -0.69 -21.85 8.33
C LYS A 25 0.07 -20.57 8.74
N ALA A 26 -0.21 -19.45 8.09
CA ALA A 26 0.33 -18.14 8.46
C ALA A 26 -0.10 -17.72 9.88
N ARG A 27 -1.37 -17.96 10.25
CA ARG A 27 -1.86 -17.74 11.64
C ARG A 27 -1.20 -18.63 12.69
N ARG A 28 -0.68 -19.79 12.30
CA ARG A 28 0.08 -20.67 13.22
C ARG A 28 1.54 -20.26 13.34
N ALA A 29 2.12 -19.60 12.34
CA ALA A 29 3.43 -18.94 12.50
C ALA A 29 3.35 -17.73 13.46
N ASP A 30 2.16 -17.13 13.58
CA ASP A 30 1.83 -16.03 14.51
C ASP A 30 1.71 -16.48 15.99
N THR A 31 1.94 -17.76 16.32
CA THR A 31 1.81 -18.24 17.71
C THR A 31 2.90 -17.74 18.65
N THR A 32 3.98 -17.16 18.11
CA THR A 32 5.05 -16.53 18.90
C THR A 32 4.85 -15.01 19.05
N GLY A 33 3.81 -14.41 18.46
CA GLY A 33 3.59 -12.96 18.51
C GLY A 33 4.54 -12.16 17.62
N HIS A 34 5.36 -12.84 16.79
CA HIS A 34 6.30 -12.26 15.83
C HIS A 34 5.76 -12.36 14.39
N LEU A 35 6.32 -11.55 13.50
CA LEU A 35 6.07 -11.70 12.06
C LEU A 35 6.60 -13.07 11.60
N GLY A 36 5.76 -13.84 10.90
CA GLY A 36 6.25 -15.05 10.23
C GLY A 36 7.27 -14.71 9.13
N PRO A 37 8.16 -15.63 8.76
CA PRO A 37 9.22 -15.38 7.78
C PRO A 37 8.67 -14.90 6.42
N GLU A 38 7.57 -15.49 5.96
CA GLU A 38 6.88 -15.05 4.73
C GLU A 38 6.39 -13.59 4.82
N ALA A 39 5.98 -13.14 6.01
CA ALA A 39 5.55 -11.77 6.22
C ALA A 39 6.74 -10.80 6.25
N VAL A 40 7.90 -11.24 6.75
CA VAL A 40 9.15 -10.47 6.71
C VAL A 40 9.60 -10.26 5.27
N VAL A 41 9.64 -11.32 4.47
CA VAL A 41 10.00 -11.25 3.03
C VAL A 41 9.04 -10.33 2.28
N ALA A 42 7.72 -10.57 2.40
CA ALA A 42 6.71 -9.75 1.73
C ALA A 42 6.76 -8.26 2.15
N PHE A 43 7.12 -7.98 3.41
CA PHE A 43 7.29 -6.61 3.88
C PHE A 43 8.52 -5.92 3.27
N VAL A 44 9.63 -6.65 3.10
CA VAL A 44 10.87 -6.14 2.53
C VAL A 44 10.74 -5.87 1.04
N ASP A 45 10.09 -6.76 0.30
CA ASP A 45 9.92 -6.65 -1.16
C ASP A 45 8.71 -5.80 -1.57
N ASP A 46 8.02 -5.20 -0.59
CA ASP A 46 6.82 -4.37 -0.76
C ASP A 46 5.63 -5.07 -1.45
N GLU A 47 5.48 -6.37 -1.17
CA GLU A 47 4.42 -7.21 -1.74
C GLU A 47 3.21 -7.38 -0.80
N MET A 48 3.22 -6.71 0.34
CA MET A 48 2.09 -6.71 1.28
C MET A 48 0.96 -5.78 0.83
N ASP A 49 -0.30 -6.21 1.07
CA ASP A 49 -1.44 -5.29 0.99
C ASP A 49 -1.31 -4.15 2.01
N SER A 50 -1.95 -3.00 1.74
CA SER A 50 -1.82 -1.79 2.56
C SER A 50 -2.16 -2.01 4.03
N LYS A 51 -3.17 -2.84 4.33
CA LYS A 51 -3.59 -3.16 5.69
C LYS A 51 -2.59 -4.07 6.40
N ALA A 52 -2.07 -5.09 5.72
CA ALA A 52 -1.03 -5.96 6.24
C ALA A 52 0.28 -5.19 6.50
N LYS A 53 0.69 -4.34 5.55
CA LYS A 53 1.86 -3.47 5.67
C LYS A 53 1.73 -2.53 6.87
N HIS A 54 0.55 -1.91 7.07
CA HIS A 54 0.31 -1.07 8.24
C HIS A 54 0.45 -1.83 9.56
N ARG A 55 -0.16 -3.03 9.67
CA ARG A 55 -0.03 -3.88 10.86
C ARG A 55 1.42 -4.27 11.13
N ALA A 56 2.18 -4.62 10.09
CA ALA A 56 3.60 -4.91 10.22
C ALA A 56 4.36 -3.69 10.75
N ARG A 57 4.14 -2.48 10.21
CA ARG A 57 4.77 -1.25 10.70
C ARG A 57 4.49 -1.01 12.19
N VAL A 58 3.24 -1.17 12.62
CA VAL A 58 2.86 -1.03 14.04
C VAL A 58 3.58 -2.08 14.91
N HIS A 59 3.66 -3.33 14.45
CA HIS A 59 4.38 -4.38 15.18
C HIS A 59 5.88 -4.04 15.32
N LEU A 60 6.51 -3.55 14.25
CA LEU A 60 7.93 -3.17 14.24
C LEU A 60 8.28 -2.03 15.17
N VAL A 61 7.33 -1.19 15.57
CA VAL A 61 7.58 -0.18 16.62
C VAL A 61 7.85 -0.85 17.97
N HIS A 62 7.17 -1.97 18.24
CA HIS A 62 7.17 -2.61 19.56
C HIS A 62 8.12 -3.81 19.66
N CYS A 63 8.41 -4.49 18.56
CA CYS A 63 9.25 -5.68 18.55
C CYS A 63 10.65 -5.38 17.98
N HIS A 64 11.71 -5.58 18.78
CA HIS A 64 13.09 -5.46 18.30
C HIS A 64 13.50 -6.60 17.37
N GLU A 65 13.15 -7.84 17.71
CA GLU A 65 13.55 -9.03 16.96
C GLU A 65 13.08 -8.97 15.50
N CYS A 66 11.82 -8.61 15.26
CA CYS A 66 11.31 -8.45 13.90
C CYS A 66 11.95 -7.26 13.14
N ARG A 67 12.47 -6.24 13.83
CA ARG A 67 13.25 -5.18 13.16
C ARG A 67 14.59 -5.71 12.68
N GLU A 68 15.25 -6.52 13.49
CA GLU A 68 16.54 -7.14 13.16
C GLU A 68 16.40 -8.11 11.98
N GLU A 69 15.37 -8.96 11.98
CA GLU A 69 15.07 -9.86 10.86
C GLU A 69 14.84 -9.10 9.56
N ILE A 70 14.10 -7.98 9.60
CA ILE A 70 13.89 -7.13 8.41
C ILE A 70 15.18 -6.49 7.95
N TYR A 71 16.04 -6.05 8.86
CA TYR A 71 17.34 -5.47 8.50
C TYR A 71 18.21 -6.49 7.77
N ILE A 72 18.30 -7.71 8.31
CA ILE A 72 19.03 -8.82 7.68
C ILE A 72 18.42 -9.14 6.30
N GLN A 73 17.10 -9.28 6.21
CA GLN A 73 16.43 -9.62 4.96
C GLN A 73 16.58 -8.52 3.89
N ARG A 74 16.61 -7.24 4.28
CA ARG A 74 16.93 -6.13 3.37
C ARG A 74 18.35 -6.23 2.82
N GLY A 75 19.33 -6.49 3.69
CA GLY A 75 20.71 -6.71 3.27
C GLY A 75 20.84 -7.87 2.29
N THR A 76 20.14 -8.98 2.54
CA THR A 76 20.08 -10.13 1.62
C THR A 76 19.45 -9.75 0.28
N SER A 77 18.29 -9.08 0.27
CA SER A 77 17.61 -8.64 -0.96
C SER A 77 18.50 -7.69 -1.77
N GLU A 78 19.17 -6.75 -1.11
CA GLU A 78 20.12 -5.84 -1.73
C GLU A 78 21.34 -6.57 -2.30
N TRP A 79 21.92 -7.50 -1.56
CA TRP A 79 23.04 -8.31 -2.04
C TRP A 79 22.68 -9.09 -3.32
N VAL A 80 21.51 -9.74 -3.34
CA VAL A 80 21.02 -10.46 -4.53
C VAL A 80 20.85 -9.51 -5.73
N ARG A 81 20.33 -8.29 -5.52
CA ARG A 81 20.22 -7.28 -6.58
C ARG A 81 21.58 -6.89 -7.14
N HIS A 82 22.61 -6.79 -6.30
CA HIS A 82 23.97 -6.46 -6.72
C HIS A 82 24.68 -7.61 -7.45
N CYS A 83 24.34 -8.88 -7.18
CA CYS A 83 24.89 -10.01 -7.93
C CYS A 83 24.50 -9.99 -9.43
N ASN A 84 23.42 -9.30 -9.81
CA ASN A 84 22.97 -9.17 -11.20
C ASN A 84 23.71 -8.07 -12.00
N THR A 85 24.79 -7.51 -11.46
CA THR A 85 25.53 -6.41 -12.09
C THR A 85 26.50 -6.91 -13.19
N GLU A 86 26.90 -8.18 -13.14
CA GLU A 86 27.71 -8.83 -14.17
C GLU A 86 26.86 -9.02 -15.44
N SER A 87 27.17 -8.24 -16.49
CA SER A 87 26.77 -8.22 -17.93
C SER A 87 25.53 -8.95 -18.51
N GLN A 88 24.92 -9.92 -17.84
CA GLN A 88 23.93 -10.86 -18.37
C GLN A 88 22.50 -10.30 -18.40
N VAL A 89 22.14 -9.33 -17.55
CA VAL A 89 20.82 -8.67 -17.56
C VAL A 89 20.99 -7.15 -17.51
N ARG A 90 21.01 -6.50 -18.68
CA ARG A 90 21.06 -5.03 -18.80
C ARG A 90 19.82 -4.50 -19.51
N ALA A 91 19.35 -3.33 -19.06
CA ALA A 91 18.29 -2.62 -19.75
C ALA A 91 18.74 -2.21 -21.18
N PRO A 92 17.87 -2.29 -22.19
CA PRO A 92 18.19 -1.83 -23.55
C PRO A 92 18.65 -0.37 -23.56
N ARG A 93 19.66 -0.04 -24.38
CA ARG A 93 20.25 1.31 -24.45
C ARG A 93 19.24 2.39 -24.82
N ASP A 94 18.25 2.05 -25.65
CA ASP A 94 17.20 2.98 -26.06
C ASP A 94 16.25 3.32 -24.91
N LEU A 95 15.98 2.37 -24.00
CA LEU A 95 15.20 2.62 -22.79
C LEU A 95 15.98 3.56 -21.86
N LEU A 96 17.28 3.33 -21.68
CA LEU A 96 18.12 4.22 -20.88
C LEU A 96 18.15 5.64 -21.44
N ARG A 97 18.23 5.79 -22.76
CA ARG A 97 18.15 7.11 -23.44
C ARG A 97 16.80 7.79 -23.18
N LYS A 98 15.69 7.05 -23.28
CA LYS A 98 14.34 7.58 -23.00
C LYS A 98 14.20 7.99 -21.54
N LEU A 99 14.65 7.17 -20.58
CA LEU A 99 14.61 7.50 -19.16
C LEU A 99 15.44 8.74 -18.84
N ALA A 100 16.64 8.88 -19.42
CA ALA A 100 17.45 10.08 -19.29
C ALA A 100 16.75 11.34 -19.83
N SER A 101 15.96 11.21 -20.90
CA SER A 101 15.19 12.34 -21.44
C SER A 101 14.05 12.80 -20.53
N ILE A 102 13.47 11.91 -19.71
CA ILE A 102 12.40 12.27 -18.75
C ILE A 102 12.98 13.16 -17.64
N GLY A 103 14.18 12.86 -17.15
CA GLY A 103 14.85 13.71 -16.15
C GLY A 103 15.27 15.07 -16.70
N ASN A 104 15.55 15.16 -18.00
CA ASN A 104 15.90 16.40 -18.70
C ASN A 104 14.67 17.20 -19.16
N GLN A 105 13.46 16.64 -19.07
CA GLN A 105 12.23 17.41 -19.15
C GLN A 105 12.05 18.09 -17.79
N GLU A 106 12.79 19.19 -17.56
CA GLU A 106 12.50 20.10 -16.46
C GLU A 106 11.01 20.47 -16.50
N SER A 107 10.25 19.85 -15.60
CA SER A 107 9.25 20.47 -14.71
C SER A 107 8.73 21.84 -15.15
N CYS A 108 8.10 21.92 -16.31
CA CYS A 108 7.07 22.92 -16.62
C CYS A 108 5.68 22.37 -16.33
N GLN A 109 5.52 21.72 -15.18
CA GLN A 109 4.23 21.60 -14.52
C GLN A 109 4.50 21.84 -13.05
N ALA A 110 4.31 23.10 -12.63
CA ALA A 110 4.07 23.42 -11.24
C ALA A 110 2.80 22.67 -10.82
N HIS A 111 2.96 21.41 -10.39
CA HIS A 111 1.93 20.71 -9.66
C HIS A 111 1.94 21.30 -8.26
N THR A 112 0.94 22.13 -8.00
CA THR A 112 0.51 22.44 -6.64
C THR A 112 0.24 21.13 -5.90
N PRO A 113 0.55 21.05 -4.60
CA PRO A 113 0.26 19.86 -3.82
C PRO A 113 -1.24 19.85 -3.53
N GLU A 114 -2.02 19.24 -4.41
CA GLU A 114 -3.42 18.92 -4.15
C GLU A 114 -3.56 17.44 -3.75
N ASP A 115 -3.00 17.15 -2.58
CA ASP A 115 -3.61 16.23 -1.63
C ASP A 115 -4.55 17.08 -0.75
N GLU A 116 -5.85 16.97 -1.00
CA GLU A 116 -6.92 16.93 0.00
C GLU A 116 -6.76 17.79 1.27
N HIS A 117 -6.53 19.10 1.13
CA HIS A 117 -7.13 20.10 2.02
C HIS A 117 -7.12 21.46 1.32
N GLN A 118 -8.17 21.75 0.55
CA GLN A 118 -8.44 23.13 0.13
C GLN A 118 -8.48 23.99 1.41
N PRO A 119 -7.52 24.90 1.65
CA PRO A 119 -7.69 25.86 2.73
C PRO A 119 -8.91 26.68 2.33
N ALA A 120 -9.97 26.57 3.13
CA ALA A 120 -11.20 27.32 2.95
C ALA A 120 -10.84 28.75 2.54
N THR A 121 -11.20 29.12 1.33
CA THR A 121 -11.06 30.50 0.86
C THR A 121 -11.85 31.39 1.82
N ARG A 122 -11.53 32.68 1.91
CA ARG A 122 -12.27 33.62 2.76
C ARG A 122 -13.79 33.55 2.52
N GLN A 123 -14.20 33.19 1.29
CA GLN A 123 -15.59 32.98 0.89
C GLN A 123 -16.18 31.74 1.56
N ASP A 124 -15.47 30.59 1.59
CA ASP A 124 -15.91 29.37 2.27
C ASP A 124 -16.14 29.57 3.79
N PHE A 125 -15.39 30.47 4.43
CA PHE A 125 -15.62 30.83 5.83
C PHE A 125 -16.92 31.63 6.02
N PHE A 126 -17.21 32.58 5.12
CA PHE A 126 -18.47 33.34 5.19
C PHE A 126 -19.67 32.47 4.82
N ASP A 127 -19.54 31.54 3.87
CA ASP A 127 -20.61 30.61 3.48
C ASP A 127 -20.95 29.65 4.63
N LYS A 128 -19.94 29.13 5.34
CA LYS A 128 -20.14 28.32 6.54
C LYS A 128 -20.80 29.11 7.67
N LEU A 129 -20.41 30.37 7.87
CA LEU A 129 -21.03 31.25 8.88
C LEU A 129 -22.50 31.54 8.52
N GLU A 130 -22.80 31.85 7.25
CA GLU A 130 -24.16 32.09 6.79
C GLU A 130 -25.03 30.85 7.01
N MET A 131 -24.52 29.66 6.68
CA MET A 131 -25.22 28.40 6.88
C MET A 131 -25.57 28.17 8.37
N VAL A 132 -24.65 28.48 9.29
CA VAL A 132 -24.89 28.37 10.75
C VAL A 132 -25.93 29.39 11.22
N VAL A 133 -25.87 30.63 10.75
CA VAL A 133 -26.85 31.67 11.11
C VAL A 133 -28.26 31.29 10.62
N ARG A 134 -28.38 30.73 9.42
CA ARG A 134 -29.65 30.24 8.88
C ARG A 134 -30.19 29.07 9.69
N ALA A 135 -29.34 28.15 10.12
CA ALA A 135 -29.73 27.02 10.96
C ALA A 135 -30.27 27.47 12.33
N ILE A 136 -29.60 28.43 12.98
CA ILE A 136 -30.05 28.99 14.27
C ILE A 136 -31.38 29.73 14.11
N LYS A 137 -31.52 30.56 13.07
CA LYS A 137 -32.76 31.28 12.78
C LYS A 137 -33.93 30.34 12.45
N HIS A 138 -33.66 29.22 11.80
CA HIS A 138 -34.69 28.21 11.52
C HIS A 138 -35.14 27.48 12.79
N ASN A 139 -34.23 27.23 13.73
CA ASN A 139 -34.55 26.51 14.97
C ASN A 139 -35.33 27.39 15.98
N GLN A 140 -35.12 28.71 15.96
CA GLN A 140 -35.84 29.65 16.82
C GLN A 140 -37.30 29.89 16.41
N ARG A 141 -37.69 29.54 15.17
CA ARG A 141 -39.07 29.67 14.68
C ARG A 141 -39.96 28.46 14.99
N GLY A 142 -39.41 27.42 15.62
CA GLY A 142 -40.14 26.20 16.00
C GLY A 142 -40.43 26.10 17.50
N ASN A 143 -40.23 27.17 18.27
CA ASN A 143 -40.42 27.18 19.74
C ASN A 143 -41.41 28.27 20.21
N GLU A 144 -42.40 28.60 19.37
CA GLU A 144 -43.65 29.27 19.78
C GLU A 144 -44.81 28.29 19.67
#